data_AF-A0A0M9YKT8-F1
#
_entry.id   AF-A0A0M9YKT8-F1
#
_cell.length_a   1.000
_cell.length_b   1.000
_cell.length_c   1.000
_cell.angle_alpha   90.00
_cell.angle_beta   90.00
_cell.angle_gamma   90.00
#
_symmetry.space_group_name_H-M   'P 1'
#
loop_
_entity.id
_entity.type
_entity.pdbx_description
1 polymer ?
#
loop_
_entity_poly.entity_id
_entity_poly.type
_entity_poly.pdbx_seq_one_letter_code
_entity_poly.pdbx_strand_id
1 'polypeptide(L)'
;MSLRKLRKECEAGLADLPLPVPFTLDGLVANMEAASGRTIRLHEMPDRLARVNAACGLRLKSGGTSLVLYRRRPTAYQTQHVILHELCHEWFDHGTTLDAERLRALLPVFDTSLIARMISPAAAESFASGGGTVQARAQYDTHDERMAEFGASLIPRMARDLTTDDMVGRLDNSLSRPVAHRRRALFPTRWTGRG
;
A
#
# COMPACT_ATOMS: atom_id res chain seq x y z
N MET A 1 15.27 -19.53 9.26
CA MET A 1 16.07 -18.45 8.62
C MET A 1 16.48 -17.44 9.68
N SER A 2 17.66 -16.79 9.60
CA SER A 2 18.04 -15.77 10.60
C SER A 2 17.29 -14.44 10.36
N LEU A 3 17.01 -13.68 11.43
CA LEU A 3 16.33 -12.38 11.33
C LEU A 3 17.08 -11.40 10.42
N ARG A 4 18.41 -11.46 10.40
CA ARG A 4 19.24 -10.63 9.51
C ARG A 4 19.04 -10.97 8.04
N LYS A 5 18.87 -12.26 7.71
CA LYS A 5 18.59 -12.69 6.33
C LYS A 5 17.19 -12.27 5.91
N LEU A 6 16.19 -12.44 6.78
CA LEU A 6 14.80 -12.01 6.52
C LEU A 6 14.72 -10.51 6.28
N ARG A 7 15.41 -9.73 7.11
CA ARG A 7 15.49 -8.29 6.95
C ARG A 7 16.05 -7.89 5.58
N LYS A 8 17.19 -8.45 5.19
CA LYS A 8 17.82 -8.15 3.90
C LYS A 8 16.94 -8.52 2.72
N GLU A 9 16.27 -9.66 2.81
CA GLU A 9 15.35 -10.14 1.78
C GLU A 9 14.14 -9.23 1.66
N CYS A 10 13.54 -8.83 2.78
CA CYS A 10 12.42 -7.89 2.83
C CYS A 10 12.82 -6.51 2.30
N GLU A 11 13.97 -5.97 2.71
CA GLU A 11 14.51 -4.71 2.19
C GLU A 11 14.75 -4.78 0.67
N ALA A 12 15.30 -5.90 0.17
CA ALA A 12 15.51 -6.09 -1.26
C ALA A 12 14.19 -6.16 -2.04
N GLY A 13 13.19 -6.89 -1.53
CA GLY A 13 11.89 -6.96 -2.19
C GLY A 13 11.10 -5.65 -2.16
N LEU A 14 11.34 -4.79 -1.17
CA LEU A 14 10.71 -3.47 -1.05
C LEU A 14 11.50 -2.36 -1.77
N ALA A 15 12.68 -2.66 -2.32
CA ALA A 15 13.54 -1.64 -2.92
C ALA A 15 12.85 -0.86 -4.05
N ASP A 16 12.03 -1.56 -4.84
CA ASP A 16 11.28 -0.98 -5.96
C ASP A 16 9.83 -0.64 -5.60
N LEU A 17 9.43 -0.76 -4.32
CA LEU A 17 8.09 -0.39 -3.88
C LEU A 17 7.91 1.13 -4.07
N PRO A 18 6.95 1.58 -4.90
CA PRO A 18 6.83 3.00 -5.25
C PRO A 18 6.14 3.79 -4.12
N LEU A 19 6.91 4.11 -3.07
CA LEU A 19 6.41 4.83 -1.89
C LEU A 19 6.02 6.28 -2.23
N PRO A 20 4.80 6.73 -1.87
CA PRO A 20 4.40 8.11 -2.06
C PRO A 20 5.09 9.04 -1.05
N VAL A 21 5.37 10.27 -1.48
CA VAL A 21 5.88 11.37 -0.64
C VAL A 21 4.96 12.58 -0.81
N PRO A 22 4.24 13.03 0.23
CA PRO A 22 4.16 12.45 1.57
C PRO A 22 3.43 11.10 1.57
N PHE A 23 3.69 10.30 2.60
CA PHE A 23 3.09 8.97 2.70
C PHE A 23 1.59 9.00 2.97
N THR A 24 0.83 8.35 2.10
CA THR A 24 -0.58 8.03 2.30
C THR A 24 -0.84 6.62 1.82
N LEU A 25 -1.83 5.95 2.42
CA LEU A 25 -2.21 4.62 1.98
C LEU A 25 -2.77 4.64 0.55
N ASP A 26 -3.63 5.60 0.24
CA ASP A 26 -4.21 5.75 -1.10
C ASP A 26 -3.16 6.04 -2.16
N GLY A 27 -2.16 6.87 -1.85
CA GLY A 27 -1.03 7.12 -2.75
C GLY A 27 -0.18 5.88 -2.99
N LEU A 28 0.01 5.04 -1.97
CA LEU A 28 0.75 3.78 -2.12
C LEU A 28 -0.02 2.81 -3.02
N VAL A 29 -1.33 2.68 -2.80
CA VAL A 29 -2.20 1.85 -3.64
C VAL A 29 -2.15 2.32 -5.09
N ALA A 30 -2.34 3.62 -5.35
CA ALA A 30 -2.30 4.17 -6.70
C ALA A 30 -0.95 3.91 -7.41
N ASN A 31 0.15 4.07 -6.68
CA ASN A 31 1.48 3.80 -7.21
C ASN A 31 1.70 2.30 -7.50
N MET A 32 1.20 1.41 -6.64
CA MET A 32 1.24 -0.04 -6.85
C MET A 32 0.37 -0.46 -8.04
N GLU A 33 -0.82 0.13 -8.21
CA GLU A 33 -1.68 -0.10 -9.39
C GLU A 33 -0.96 0.31 -10.68
N ALA A 34 -0.30 1.47 -10.68
CA ALA A 34 0.48 1.96 -11.82
C ALA A 34 1.68 1.04 -12.14
N ALA A 35 2.39 0.54 -11.13
CA ALA A 35 3.54 -0.34 -11.30
C ALA A 35 3.16 -1.75 -11.75
N SER A 36 2.06 -2.30 -11.23
CA SER A 36 1.62 -3.67 -11.52
C SER A 36 0.67 -3.81 -12.70
N GLY A 37 0.07 -2.70 -13.16
CA GLY A 37 -1.02 -2.70 -14.13
C GLY A 37 -2.31 -3.35 -13.62
N ARG A 38 -2.38 -3.66 -12.31
CA ARG A 38 -3.52 -4.33 -11.67
C ARG A 38 -4.25 -3.36 -10.77
N THR A 39 -5.55 -3.30 -10.92
CA THR A 39 -6.44 -2.55 -10.04
C THR A 39 -6.49 -3.19 -8.65
N ILE A 40 -6.30 -2.41 -7.59
CA ILE A 40 -6.35 -2.86 -6.20
C ILE A 40 -7.60 -2.27 -5.54
N ARG A 41 -8.40 -3.12 -4.90
CA ARG A 41 -9.59 -2.72 -4.16
C ARG A 41 -9.45 -3.14 -2.71
N LEU A 42 -9.16 -2.16 -1.86
CA LEU A 42 -9.12 -2.34 -0.41
C LEU A 42 -10.54 -2.34 0.15
N HIS A 43 -10.88 -3.33 0.94
CA HIS A 43 -12.15 -3.35 1.66
C HIS A 43 -12.04 -3.91 3.07
N GLU A 44 -12.73 -3.27 4.00
CA GLU A 44 -12.86 -3.78 5.36
C GLU A 44 -13.71 -5.05 5.40
N MET A 45 -13.23 -6.07 6.10
CA MET A 45 -13.99 -7.30 6.35
C MET A 45 -15.13 -7.04 7.34
N PRO A 46 -16.37 -7.45 7.02
CA PRO A 46 -17.47 -7.43 7.97
C PRO A 46 -17.15 -8.17 9.28
N ASP A 47 -17.66 -7.68 10.41
CA ASP A 47 -17.42 -8.27 11.74
C ASP A 47 -17.77 -9.76 11.84
N ARG A 48 -18.76 -10.23 11.06
CA ARG A 48 -19.15 -11.65 11.03
C ARG A 48 -18.03 -12.55 10.47
N LEU A 49 -17.27 -12.02 9.51
CA LEU A 49 -16.11 -12.66 8.90
C LEU A 49 -14.86 -12.58 9.80
N ALA A 50 -14.72 -11.48 10.54
CA ALA A 50 -13.61 -11.25 11.46
C ALA A 50 -13.56 -12.21 12.67
N ARG A 51 -14.66 -12.96 12.93
CA ARG A 51 -14.77 -13.97 14.00
C ARG A 51 -14.20 -15.33 13.63
N VAL A 52 -13.93 -15.59 12.34
CA VAL A 52 -13.20 -16.78 11.91
C VAL A 52 -11.73 -16.53 12.23
N ASN A 53 -11.28 -17.06 13.36
CA ASN A 53 -10.06 -16.76 14.13
C ASN A 53 -8.69 -16.94 13.41
N ALA A 54 -8.54 -16.73 12.10
CA ALA A 54 -7.32 -17.18 11.42
C ALA A 54 -6.65 -16.22 10.41
N ALA A 55 -7.31 -15.15 9.94
CA ALA A 55 -6.76 -14.32 8.86
C ALA A 55 -6.65 -12.84 9.24
N CYS A 56 -5.49 -12.21 8.97
CA CYS A 56 -5.32 -10.76 8.98
C CYS A 56 -6.11 -10.08 7.85
N GLY A 57 -6.32 -10.83 6.76
CA GLY A 57 -7.06 -10.41 5.58
C GLY A 57 -7.28 -11.55 4.59
N LEU A 58 -7.95 -11.25 3.49
CA LEU A 58 -8.21 -12.18 2.38
C LEU A 58 -7.86 -11.47 1.08
N ARG A 59 -7.15 -12.15 0.18
CA ARG A 59 -6.85 -11.58 -1.13
C ARG A 59 -7.38 -12.43 -2.26
N LEU A 60 -8.08 -11.80 -3.20
CA LEU A 60 -8.64 -12.42 -4.38
C LEU A 60 -8.10 -11.72 -5.62
N LYS A 61 -7.43 -12.44 -6.52
CA LYS A 61 -6.98 -11.95 -7.83
C LYS A 61 -7.88 -12.54 -8.91
N SER A 62 -8.48 -11.70 -9.75
CA SER A 62 -9.19 -12.14 -10.95
C SER A 62 -9.00 -11.13 -12.06
N GLY A 63 -8.56 -11.62 -13.22
CA GLY A 63 -8.17 -10.77 -14.35
C GLY A 63 -7.18 -9.68 -13.92
N GLY A 64 -7.52 -8.43 -14.25
CA GLY A 64 -6.76 -7.23 -13.91
C GLY A 64 -7.08 -6.61 -12.55
N THR A 65 -7.69 -7.35 -11.61
CA THR A 65 -8.07 -6.79 -10.30
C THR A 65 -7.67 -7.69 -9.12
N SER A 66 -7.13 -7.07 -8.08
CA SER A 66 -6.87 -7.63 -6.75
C SER A 66 -7.86 -7.03 -5.74
N LEU A 67 -8.75 -7.85 -5.19
CA LEU A 67 -9.52 -7.52 -4.01
C LEU A 67 -8.68 -7.85 -2.78
N VAL A 68 -8.42 -6.86 -1.94
CA VAL A 68 -7.64 -6.97 -0.72
C VAL A 68 -8.56 -6.64 0.45
N LEU A 69 -8.95 -7.68 1.19
CA LEU A 69 -9.81 -7.56 2.35
C LEU A 69 -8.97 -7.47 3.60
N TYR A 70 -9.24 -6.51 4.47
CA TYR A 70 -8.48 -6.30 5.70
C TYR A 70 -9.39 -6.29 6.92
N ARG A 71 -8.87 -6.75 8.06
CA ARG A 71 -9.58 -6.64 9.34
C ARG A 71 -9.29 -5.29 9.99
N ARG A 72 -10.34 -4.51 10.27
CA ARG A 72 -10.22 -3.31 11.11
C ARG A 72 -9.76 -3.67 12.52
N ARG A 73 -8.84 -2.87 13.05
CA ARG A 73 -8.27 -3.00 14.40
C ARG A 73 -8.72 -1.82 15.27
N PRO A 74 -8.60 -1.93 16.61
CA PRO A 74 -9.06 -0.88 17.53
C PRO A 74 -8.50 0.52 17.23
N THR A 75 -7.27 0.62 16.72
CA THR A 75 -6.65 1.91 16.37
C THR A 75 -6.44 2.08 14.87
N ALA A 76 -6.39 3.33 14.41
CA ALA A 76 -6.05 3.67 13.03
C ALA A 76 -4.66 3.14 12.64
N TYR A 77 -3.68 3.27 13.52
CA TYR A 77 -2.32 2.74 13.31
C TYR A 77 -2.32 1.22 13.12
N GLN A 78 -3.03 0.48 13.98
CA GLN A 78 -3.12 -0.97 13.86
C GLN A 78 -3.87 -1.40 12.60
N THR A 79 -4.92 -0.66 12.20
CA THR A 79 -5.65 -0.93 10.96
C THR A 79 -4.77 -0.68 9.75
N GLN A 80 -4.04 0.44 9.74
CA GLN A 80 -3.08 0.75 8.68
C GLN A 80 -2.00 -0.33 8.58
N HIS A 81 -1.46 -0.81 9.70
CA HIS A 81 -0.46 -1.89 9.70
C HIS A 81 -1.01 -3.19 9.10
N VAL A 82 -2.25 -3.57 9.43
CA VAL A 82 -2.92 -4.72 8.77
C VAL A 82 -3.06 -4.49 7.27
N ILE A 83 -3.46 -3.29 6.83
CA ILE A 83 -3.56 -3.03 5.38
C ILE A 83 -2.19 -3.13 4.71
N LEU A 84 -1.14 -2.57 5.32
CA LEU A 84 0.22 -2.67 4.78
C LEU A 84 0.72 -4.11 4.74
N HIS A 85 0.35 -4.94 5.70
CA HIS A 85 0.62 -6.37 5.69
C HIS A 85 -0.01 -7.04 4.46
N GLU A 86 -1.29 -6.77 4.19
CA GLU A 86 -1.96 -7.31 3.00
C GLU A 86 -1.36 -6.77 1.68
N LEU A 87 -0.96 -5.50 1.65
CA LEU A 87 -0.28 -4.89 0.49
C LEU A 87 1.13 -5.45 0.29
N CYS A 88 1.87 -5.79 1.34
CA CYS A 88 3.14 -6.51 1.22
C CYS A 88 2.91 -7.85 0.55
N HIS A 89 1.89 -8.61 0.96
CA HIS A 89 1.57 -9.83 0.26
C HIS A 89 1.25 -9.57 -1.22
N GLU A 90 0.51 -8.51 -1.54
CA GLU A 90 0.18 -8.17 -2.94
C GLU A 90 1.44 -7.86 -3.75
N TRP A 91 2.34 -7.05 -3.17
CA TRP A 91 3.57 -6.62 -3.80
C TRP A 91 4.58 -7.76 -4.02
N PHE A 92 4.78 -8.59 -3.00
CA PHE A 92 5.68 -9.74 -3.09
C PHE A 92 5.08 -10.92 -3.87
N ASP A 93 3.82 -10.80 -4.32
CA ASP A 93 3.02 -11.88 -4.90
C ASP A 93 3.01 -13.16 -4.02
N HIS A 94 3.07 -12.97 -2.70
CA HIS A 94 2.98 -14.07 -1.74
C HIS A 94 1.62 -14.75 -1.85
N GLY A 95 1.56 -16.06 -1.64
CA GLY A 95 0.31 -16.81 -1.67
C GLY A 95 0.43 -18.14 -2.40
N THR A 96 -0.58 -18.99 -2.22
CA THR A 96 -0.79 -20.15 -3.10
C THR A 96 -2.19 -20.07 -3.66
N THR A 97 -2.35 -20.50 -4.90
CA THR A 97 -3.66 -20.74 -5.49
C THR A 97 -4.45 -21.71 -4.60
N LEU A 98 -5.59 -21.26 -4.07
CA LEU A 98 -6.57 -22.19 -3.51
C LEU A 98 -7.28 -22.89 -4.67
N ASP A 99 -7.44 -24.21 -4.56
CA ASP A 99 -8.30 -24.96 -5.47
C ASP A 99 -9.76 -24.47 -5.34
N ALA A 100 -10.55 -24.72 -6.39
CA ALA A 100 -11.94 -24.27 -6.45
C ALA A 100 -12.80 -24.83 -5.31
N GLU A 101 -12.44 -25.96 -4.72
CA GLU A 101 -13.17 -26.60 -3.62
C GLU A 101 -12.95 -25.86 -2.29
N ARG A 102 -11.69 -25.53 -1.95
CA ARG A 102 -11.34 -24.71 -0.79
C ARG A 102 -11.85 -23.29 -0.93
N LEU A 103 -11.81 -22.74 -2.14
CA LEU A 103 -12.46 -21.46 -2.44
C LEU A 103 -13.96 -21.56 -2.13
N ARG A 104 -14.67 -22.55 -2.67
CA ARG A 104 -16.10 -22.77 -2.39
C ARG A 104 -16.40 -23.05 -0.93
N ALA A 105 -15.48 -23.58 -0.13
CA ALA A 105 -15.67 -23.74 1.31
C ALA A 105 -15.58 -22.39 2.08
N LEU A 106 -14.85 -21.43 1.51
CA LEU A 106 -14.73 -20.08 2.04
C LEU A 106 -15.87 -19.17 1.56
N LEU A 107 -16.42 -19.38 0.36
CA LEU A 107 -17.54 -18.60 -0.19
C LEU A 107 -18.83 -18.57 0.69
N PRO A 108 -19.21 -19.60 1.48
CA PRO A 108 -20.32 -19.51 2.43
C PRO A 108 -20.02 -18.61 3.64
N VAL A 109 -18.74 -18.52 4.01
CA VAL A 109 -18.24 -17.60 5.03
C VAL A 109 -18.27 -16.19 4.45
N PHE A 110 -17.76 -16.01 3.22
CA PHE A 110 -17.77 -14.78 2.44
C PHE A 110 -19.01 -14.71 1.56
N ASP A 111 -20.16 -14.31 2.11
CA ASP A 111 -21.41 -14.10 1.37
C ASP A 111 -21.12 -13.74 -0.10
N THR A 112 -21.42 -14.65 -1.02
CA THR A 112 -21.09 -14.48 -2.45
C THR A 112 -21.75 -13.24 -3.02
N SER A 113 -22.84 -12.78 -2.41
CA SER A 113 -23.45 -11.48 -2.72
C SER A 113 -22.59 -10.30 -2.24
N LEU A 114 -21.83 -10.42 -1.15
CA LEU A 114 -20.82 -9.43 -0.74
C LEU A 114 -19.66 -9.40 -1.73
N ILE A 115 -19.07 -10.55 -2.06
CA ILE A 115 -17.98 -10.58 -3.05
C ILE A 115 -18.48 -10.00 -4.39
N ALA A 116 -19.62 -10.46 -4.91
CA ALA A 116 -20.21 -9.97 -6.15
C ALA A 116 -20.66 -8.50 -6.12
N ARG A 117 -20.94 -7.94 -4.93
CA ARG A 117 -21.19 -6.50 -4.74
C ARG A 117 -19.91 -5.67 -4.65
N MET A 118 -18.79 -6.29 -4.27
CA MET A 118 -17.51 -5.62 -4.03
C MET A 118 -16.57 -5.69 -5.24
N ILE A 119 -16.83 -6.58 -6.20
CA ILE A 119 -16.09 -6.69 -7.46
C ILE A 119 -17.04 -6.56 -8.65
N SER A 120 -16.50 -6.24 -9.83
CA SER A 120 -17.32 -6.13 -11.04
C SER A 120 -18.03 -7.46 -11.35
N PRO A 121 -19.21 -7.44 -12.00
CA PRO A 121 -19.90 -8.66 -12.41
C PRO A 121 -19.01 -9.62 -13.20
N ALA A 122 -18.17 -9.09 -14.10
CA ALA A 122 -17.20 -9.87 -14.87
C ALA A 122 -16.12 -10.53 -13.99
N ALA A 123 -15.63 -9.82 -12.95
CA ALA A 123 -14.68 -10.42 -12.00
C ALA A 123 -15.37 -11.51 -11.17
N ALA A 124 -16.61 -11.28 -10.74
CA ALA A 124 -17.42 -12.25 -10.00
C ALA A 124 -17.69 -13.52 -10.81
N GLU A 125 -18.03 -13.40 -12.09
CA GLU A 125 -18.19 -14.52 -13.01
C GLU A 125 -16.87 -15.29 -13.21
N SER A 126 -15.75 -14.58 -13.34
CA SER A 126 -14.42 -15.19 -13.47
C SER A 126 -13.99 -15.94 -12.20
N PHE A 127 -14.35 -15.45 -11.01
CA PHE A 127 -14.17 -16.20 -9.75
C PHE A 127 -15.11 -17.40 -9.66
N ALA A 128 -16.39 -17.24 -10.03
CA ALA A 128 -17.38 -18.32 -10.01
C ALA A 128 -17.03 -19.46 -10.98
N SER A 129 -16.41 -19.13 -12.12
CA SER A 129 -15.98 -20.06 -13.16
C SER A 129 -14.62 -20.73 -12.87
N GLY A 130 -13.99 -20.44 -11.72
CA GLY A 130 -12.72 -21.06 -11.30
C GLY A 130 -11.46 -20.47 -11.95
N GLY A 131 -11.54 -19.31 -12.60
CA GLY A 131 -10.41 -18.64 -13.26
C GLY A 131 -9.65 -17.63 -12.38
N GLY A 132 -10.12 -17.39 -11.14
CA GLY A 132 -9.49 -16.44 -10.22
C GLY A 132 -8.56 -17.12 -9.20
N THR A 133 -7.38 -16.54 -8.98
CA THR A 133 -6.49 -16.95 -7.89
C THR A 133 -7.03 -16.39 -6.57
N VAL A 134 -7.40 -17.27 -5.64
CA VAL A 134 -7.86 -16.86 -4.31
C VAL A 134 -6.83 -17.29 -3.29
N GLN A 135 -6.42 -16.37 -2.42
CA GLN A 135 -5.59 -16.62 -1.26
C GLN A 135 -6.33 -16.20 0.00
N ALA A 136 -6.95 -17.16 0.66
CA ALA A 136 -7.28 -17.07 2.07
C ALA A 136 -6.17 -17.76 2.85
N ARG A 137 -5.46 -17.02 3.70
CA ARG A 137 -4.46 -17.62 4.59
C ARG A 137 -4.94 -17.52 6.03
N ALA A 138 -4.91 -18.68 6.67
CA ALA A 138 -5.38 -18.97 8.01
C ALA A 138 -4.22 -19.41 8.95
N GLN A 139 -2.95 -19.20 8.56
CA GLN A 139 -1.79 -19.74 9.30
C GLN A 139 -0.63 -18.75 9.42
N TYR A 140 -0.28 -18.48 10.68
CA TYR A 140 0.57 -17.38 11.17
C TYR A 140 2.09 -17.66 11.22
N ASP A 141 2.64 -18.66 10.54
CA ASP A 141 4.08 -19.00 10.69
C ASP A 141 4.81 -19.40 9.40
N THR A 142 4.41 -18.82 8.26
CA THR A 142 5.13 -19.03 6.99
C THR A 142 6.20 -17.96 6.76
N HIS A 143 7.13 -18.22 5.83
CA HIS A 143 8.12 -17.24 5.39
C HIS A 143 7.44 -15.99 4.82
N ASP A 144 6.41 -16.18 3.99
CA ASP A 144 5.62 -15.11 3.39
C ASP A 144 4.97 -14.20 4.44
N GLU A 145 4.41 -14.78 5.51
CA GLU A 145 3.81 -14.04 6.63
C GLU A 145 4.88 -13.24 7.38
N ARG A 146 6.06 -13.83 7.61
CA ARG A 146 7.19 -13.14 8.25
C ARG A 146 7.71 -12.00 7.39
N MET A 147 7.77 -12.17 6.07
CA MET A 147 8.15 -11.14 5.12
C MET A 147 7.12 -10.00 5.06
N ALA A 148 5.82 -10.34 5.03
CA ALA A 148 4.74 -9.35 5.00
C ALA A 148 4.65 -8.55 6.30
N GLU A 149 4.73 -9.21 7.45
CA GLU A 149 4.73 -8.59 8.78
C GLU A 149 5.93 -7.64 8.96
N PHE A 150 7.12 -8.10 8.53
CA PHE A 150 8.32 -7.28 8.59
C PHE A 150 8.23 -6.09 7.64
N GLY A 151 7.74 -6.30 6.41
CA GLY A 151 7.56 -5.24 5.41
C GLY A 151 6.57 -4.17 5.86
N ALA A 152 5.44 -4.57 6.46
CA ALA A 152 4.44 -3.64 7.00
C ALA A 152 5.03 -2.73 8.09
N SER A 153 6.04 -3.21 8.81
CA SER A 153 6.78 -2.45 9.82
C SER A 153 7.88 -1.55 9.23
N LEU A 154 8.42 -1.89 8.06
CA LEU A 154 9.45 -1.13 7.35
C LEU A 154 8.90 0.04 6.54
N ILE A 155 7.78 -0.16 5.82
CA ILE A 155 7.20 0.83 4.91
C ILE A 155 7.05 2.23 5.57
N PRO A 156 6.46 2.38 6.78
CA PRO A 156 6.35 3.69 7.41
C PRO A 156 7.69 4.32 7.83
N ARG A 157 8.76 3.52 7.98
CA ARG A 157 10.11 4.02 8.26
C ARG A 157 10.74 4.53 6.97
N MET A 158 10.74 3.71 5.92
CA MET A 158 11.25 4.07 4.59
C MET A 158 10.60 5.36 4.07
N ALA A 159 9.28 5.49 4.23
CA ALA A 159 8.54 6.69 3.85
C ALA A 159 8.98 7.96 4.60
N ARG A 160 9.29 7.86 5.89
CA ARG A 160 9.80 8.98 6.70
C ARG A 160 11.22 9.36 6.29
N ASP A 161 12.04 8.37 6.00
CA ASP A 161 13.43 8.56 5.55
C ASP A 161 13.45 9.28 4.19
N LEU A 162 12.62 8.86 3.23
CA LEU A 162 12.45 9.54 1.93
C LEU A 162 11.99 11.00 2.08
N THR A 163 11.05 11.25 2.98
CA THR A 163 10.57 12.62 3.24
C THR A 163 11.68 13.50 3.82
N THR A 164 12.50 12.94 4.72
CA THR A 164 13.63 13.64 5.33
C THR A 164 14.69 13.97 4.27
N ASP A 165 14.98 13.04 3.37
CA ASP A 165 15.95 13.22 2.30
C ASP A 165 15.50 14.29 1.28
N ASP A 166 14.21 14.31 0.90
CA ASP A 166 13.63 15.39 0.05
C ASP A 166 13.76 16.77 0.72
N MET A 167 13.52 16.86 2.03
CA MET A 167 13.70 18.12 2.76
C MET A 167 15.16 18.59 2.75
N VAL A 168 16.12 17.67 2.94
CA VAL A 168 17.56 18.00 2.87
C VAL A 168 17.96 18.45 1.46
N GLY A 169 17.49 17.75 0.42
CA GLY A 169 17.74 18.13 -0.98
C GLY A 169 17.20 19.52 -1.34
N ARG A 170 16.01 19.87 -0.84
CA ARG A 170 15.43 21.21 -1.02
C ARG A 170 16.26 22.30 -0.35
N LEU A 171 16.76 22.03 0.86
CA LEU A 171 17.63 22.96 1.59
C LEU A 171 18.95 23.16 0.84
N ASP A 172 19.61 22.09 0.41
CA ASP A 172 20.87 22.16 -0.35
C ASP A 172 20.70 22.94 -1.66
N ASN A 173 19.62 22.71 -2.41
CA ASN A 173 19.30 23.46 -3.62
C ASN A 173 19.02 24.96 -3.33
N SER A 174 18.39 25.27 -2.20
CA SER A 174 18.15 26.66 -1.79
C SER A 174 19.44 27.38 -1.39
N LEU A 175 20.38 26.68 -0.73
CA LEU A 175 21.66 27.23 -0.31
C LEU A 175 22.65 27.35 -1.48
N SER A 176 22.55 26.46 -2.46
CA SER A 176 23.39 26.46 -3.66
C SER A 176 23.02 27.53 -4.68
N ARG A 177 21.85 28.17 -4.55
CA ARG A 177 21.42 29.29 -5.40
C ARG A 177 21.58 30.61 -4.66
N PRO A 178 22.57 31.46 -5.01
CA PRO A 178 22.69 32.76 -4.38
C PRO A 178 21.42 33.58 -4.66
N VAL A 179 20.73 33.97 -3.59
CA VAL A 179 19.60 34.91 -3.66
C VAL A 179 20.16 36.22 -4.18
N ALA A 180 19.98 36.49 -5.48
CA ALA A 180 20.39 37.75 -6.07
C ALA A 180 19.58 38.87 -5.40
N HIS A 181 20.21 39.58 -4.46
CA HIS A 181 19.66 40.80 -3.89
C HIS A 181 19.41 41.78 -5.04
N ARG A 182 18.13 42.01 -5.39
CA ARG A 182 17.75 43.15 -6.24
C ARG A 182 18.22 44.41 -5.53
N ARG A 183 19.37 44.95 -5.94
CA ARG A 183 19.77 46.31 -5.60
C ARG A 183 18.74 47.25 -6.21
N ARG A 184 17.78 47.68 -5.39
CA ARG A 184 16.86 48.77 -5.72
C ARG A 184 17.72 50.02 -5.84
N ALA A 185 18.00 50.44 -7.07
CA ALA A 185 18.70 51.69 -7.34
C ALA A 185 17.84 52.83 -6.78
N LEU A 186 18.35 53.47 -5.72
CA LEU A 186 17.90 54.77 -5.25
C LEU A 186 18.34 55.80 -6.29
N PHE A 187 17.39 56.32 -7.08
CA PHE A 187 17.59 57.57 -7.80
C PHE A 187 17.14 58.72 -6.91
N PRO A 188 18.01 59.70 -6.59
CA PRO A 188 17.59 60.97 -6.06
C PRO A 188 17.48 61.96 -7.23
N THR A 189 16.30 62.53 -7.48
CA THR A 189 16.26 63.76 -8.30
C THR A 189 15.07 64.66 -7.94
N ARG A 190 15.43 65.66 -7.12
CA ARG A 190 15.12 67.09 -7.20
C ARG A 190 13.65 67.55 -7.19
N TRP A 191 13.34 68.13 -6.03
CA TRP A 191 12.48 69.28 -5.82
C TRP A 191 12.85 70.46 -6.75
N THR A 192 11.87 71.01 -7.47
CA THR A 192 11.79 72.41 -7.88
C THR A 192 10.34 72.84 -7.83
N GLY A 193 10.04 73.85 -7.00
CA GLY A 193 8.69 74.38 -6.84
C GLY A 193 8.39 75.60 -7.70
N ARG A 194 7.20 76.14 -7.41
CA ARG A 194 6.58 77.43 -7.78
C ARG A 194 5.83 77.49 -9.13
N GLY A 195 4.58 77.91 -9.01
CA GLY A 195 3.59 78.20 -10.04
C GLY A 195 2.22 78.22 -9.38
#